data_AF-A0AB39MF32-F1
#
_entry.id   AF-A0AB39MF32-F1
#
_cell.length_a   1.000
_cell.length_b   1.000
_cell.length_c   1.000
_cell.angle_alpha   90.00
_cell.angle_beta   90.00
_cell.angle_gamma   90.00
#
_symmetry.space_group_name_H-M   'P 1'
#
loop_
_entity.id
_entity.type
_entity.pdbx_description
1 polymer ?
#
loop_
_entity_poly.entity_id
_entity_poly.type
_entity_poly.pdbx_seq_one_letter_code
_entity_poly.pdbx_strand_id
1 'polypeptide(L)'
;MAGTFATVAPEVLATGMCSVASDVYSLAATAFYLLSGQYPNGPVSLGMTARRDRIINGQFDKLRDIAPQISQSLGAVIERGLSQSPEGRPRSAQEFANQLARCSLHRRAWRRIAPHNGHDLYFKGDAVKSAKEVTVCVLLDAHGRSGIEVRSATGRHLRQHEKNSIPPNQVSAALRSLFRRL
;
A
#
# COMPACT_ATOMS: atom_id res chain seq x y z
N MET A 1 -8.84 12.46 -21.06
CA MET A 1 -8.32 11.08 -20.90
C MET A 1 -7.05 11.13 -20.07
N ALA A 2 -7.10 10.68 -18.81
CA ALA A 2 -5.97 10.67 -17.86
C ALA A 2 -5.24 9.31 -17.79
N GLY A 3 -5.18 8.58 -18.92
CA GLY A 3 -4.25 7.46 -19.14
C GLY A 3 -3.17 7.96 -20.09
N THR A 4 -1.87 7.71 -19.90
CA THR A 4 -1.25 6.39 -19.82
C THR A 4 -0.07 6.36 -18.84
N PHE A 5 0.40 7.50 -18.33
CA PHE A 5 1.64 7.59 -17.54
C PHE A 5 1.60 6.97 -16.14
N ALA A 6 0.43 6.59 -15.64
CA ALA A 6 0.27 6.09 -14.29
C ALA A 6 1.16 4.87 -14.01
N THR A 7 1.45 4.06 -15.03
CA THR A 7 2.27 2.84 -14.95
C THR A 7 3.49 2.88 -15.88
N VAL A 8 3.76 3.98 -16.58
CA VAL A 8 4.86 4.05 -17.55
C VAL A 8 6.20 4.16 -16.84
N ALA A 9 7.16 3.35 -17.28
CA ALA A 9 8.52 3.36 -16.74
C ALA A 9 9.28 4.67 -17.11
N PRO A 10 10.17 5.16 -16.24
CA PRO A 10 10.91 6.41 -16.48
C PRO A 10 11.66 6.46 -17.81
N GLU A 11 12.32 5.36 -18.19
CA GLU A 11 13.09 5.28 -19.43
C GLU A 11 12.20 5.29 -20.69
N VAL A 12 10.97 4.79 -20.59
CA VAL A 12 9.99 4.81 -21.68
C VAL A 12 9.47 6.23 -21.91
N LEU A 13 9.33 7.04 -20.85
CA LEU A 13 9.00 8.46 -20.99
C LEU A 13 10.05 9.23 -21.78
N ALA A 14 11.33 8.89 -21.58
CA ALA A 14 12.45 9.58 -22.21
C ALA A 14 12.70 9.12 -23.65
N THR A 15 12.59 7.81 -23.90
CA THR A 15 13.03 7.21 -25.17
C THR A 15 11.89 6.70 -26.06
N GLY A 16 10.71 6.49 -25.48
CA GLY A 16 9.59 5.81 -26.16
C GLY A 16 9.80 4.31 -26.40
N MET A 17 10.94 3.73 -25.98
CA MET A 17 11.28 2.34 -26.22
C MET A 17 10.91 1.45 -25.03
N CYS A 18 10.08 0.45 -25.27
CA CYS A 18 9.75 -0.57 -24.28
C CYS A 18 10.80 -1.69 -24.25
N SER A 19 10.96 -2.30 -23.09
CA SER A 19 11.83 -3.44 -22.83
C SER A 19 11.23 -4.36 -21.76
N VAL A 20 11.85 -5.52 -21.53
CA VAL A 20 11.46 -6.42 -20.42
C VAL A 20 11.46 -5.67 -19.08
N ALA A 21 12.42 -4.78 -18.85
CA ALA A 21 12.51 -4.02 -17.61
C ALA A 21 11.37 -2.99 -17.46
N SER A 22 10.90 -2.39 -18.55
CA SER A 22 9.76 -1.46 -18.50
C SER A 22 8.43 -2.17 -18.26
N ASP A 23 8.29 -3.41 -18.74
CA ASP A 23 7.13 -4.25 -18.45
C ASP A 23 7.09 -4.66 -16.98
N VAL A 24 8.24 -5.01 -16.39
CA VAL A 24 8.36 -5.30 -14.96
C VAL A 24 7.98 -4.08 -14.11
N TYR A 25 8.42 -2.88 -14.49
CA TYR A 25 8.00 -1.65 -13.83
C TYR A 25 6.48 -1.44 -13.91
N SER A 26 5.92 -1.58 -15.10
CA SER A 26 4.48 -1.40 -15.32
C SER A 26 3.67 -2.39 -14.48
N LEU A 27 4.09 -3.66 -14.43
CA LEU A 27 3.46 -4.69 -13.61
C LEU A 27 3.58 -4.39 -12.11
N ALA A 28 4.73 -3.89 -11.66
CA ALA A 28 4.91 -3.46 -10.27
C ALA A 28 4.02 -2.27 -9.92
N ALA A 29 3.87 -1.29 -10.82
CA ALA A 29 2.98 -0.15 -10.65
C ALA A 29 1.50 -0.57 -10.61
N THR A 30 1.12 -1.54 -11.44
CA THR A 30 -0.22 -2.16 -11.39
C THR A 30 -0.44 -2.88 -10.07
N ALA A 31 0.50 -3.71 -9.61
CA ALA A 31 0.39 -4.41 -8.33
C ALA A 31 0.29 -3.42 -7.15
N PHE A 32 1.07 -2.34 -7.18
CA PHE A 32 1.00 -1.24 -6.23
C PHE A 32 -0.42 -0.64 -6.18
N TYR A 33 -1.00 -0.34 -7.35
CA TYR A 33 -2.36 0.21 -7.45
C TYR A 33 -3.41 -0.76 -6.93
N LEU A 34 -3.32 -2.04 -7.28
CA LEU A 34 -4.28 -3.07 -6.82
C LEU A 34 -4.28 -3.23 -5.29
N LEU A 35 -3.13 -3.06 -4.64
CA LEU A 35 -3.01 -3.23 -3.19
C LEU A 35 -3.35 -1.97 -2.38
N SER A 36 -3.18 -0.79 -2.97
CA SER A 36 -3.31 0.49 -2.25
C SER A 36 -4.50 1.34 -2.68
N GLY A 37 -4.99 1.14 -3.91
CA GLY A 37 -5.96 2.03 -4.57
C GLY A 37 -5.36 3.32 -5.13
N GLN A 38 -4.03 3.48 -5.09
CA GLN A 38 -3.31 4.67 -5.55
C GLN A 38 -2.11 4.24 -6.40
N TYR A 39 -1.71 5.05 -7.38
CA TYR A 39 -0.50 4.77 -8.17
C TYR A 39 0.76 5.16 -7.40
N PRO A 40 1.91 4.53 -7.68
CA PRO A 40 3.16 4.84 -6.98
C PRO A 40 3.59 6.31 -7.17
N ASN A 41 3.30 6.90 -8.32
CA ASN A 41 3.56 8.30 -8.65
C ASN A 41 2.44 9.26 -8.22
N GLY A 42 1.58 8.86 -7.29
CA GLY A 42 0.59 9.73 -6.64
C GLY A 42 -0.89 9.39 -6.93
N PRO A 43 -1.82 10.11 -6.26
CA PRO A 43 -3.26 9.84 -6.33
C PRO A 43 -3.79 10.02 -7.74
N VAL A 44 -4.90 9.36 -8.07
CA VAL A 44 -5.52 9.40 -9.41
C VAL A 44 -5.84 10.84 -9.84
N SER A 45 -6.17 11.72 -8.90
CA SER A 45 -6.43 13.15 -9.11
C SER A 45 -5.18 13.99 -9.43
N LEU A 46 -3.96 13.44 -9.29
CA LEU A 46 -2.73 14.18 -9.55
C LEU A 46 -2.63 14.54 -11.05
N GLY A 47 -2.44 15.83 -11.33
CA GLY A 47 -2.30 16.35 -12.69
C GLY A 47 -1.12 15.74 -13.46
N MET A 48 -1.25 15.70 -14.80
CA MET A 48 -0.29 15.01 -15.67
C MET A 48 1.14 15.54 -15.56
N THR A 49 1.34 16.85 -15.47
CA THR A 49 2.68 17.47 -15.35
C THR A 49 3.36 17.04 -14.06
N ALA A 50 2.69 17.21 -12.92
CA ALA A 50 3.21 16.78 -11.62
C ALA A 50 3.49 15.28 -11.58
N ARG A 51 2.65 14.46 -12.21
CA ARG A 51 2.88 13.01 -12.31
C ARG A 51 4.12 12.69 -13.15
N ARG A 52 4.31 13.34 -14.30
CA ARG A 52 5.52 13.17 -15.11
C ARG A 52 6.78 13.55 -14.34
N ASP A 53 6.75 14.68 -13.65
CA ASP A 53 7.90 15.14 -12.85
C ASP A 53 8.28 14.11 -11.78
N ARG A 54 7.29 13.52 -11.10
CA ARG A 54 7.55 12.44 -10.14
C ARG A 54 8.21 11.22 -10.78
N ILE A 55 7.75 10.79 -11.95
CA ILE A 55 8.33 9.63 -12.66
C ILE A 55 9.78 9.93 -13.08
N ILE A 56 10.03 11.09 -13.69
CA ILE A 56 11.36 11.49 -14.17
C ILE A 56 12.35 11.56 -13.00
N ASN A 57 11.92 12.08 -11.85
CA ASN A 57 12.75 12.19 -10.65
C ASN A 57 12.79 10.91 -9.79
N GLY A 58 12.20 9.79 -10.26
CA GLY A 58 12.19 8.53 -9.51
C GLY A 58 11.41 8.58 -8.19
N GLN A 59 10.51 9.54 -8.03
CA GLN A 59 9.75 9.78 -6.82
C GLN A 59 8.49 8.92 -6.80
N PHE A 60 8.39 8.03 -5.83
CA PHE A 60 7.17 7.26 -5.57
C PHE A 60 6.81 7.22 -4.09
N ASP A 61 5.52 7.12 -3.80
CA ASP A 61 4.99 6.93 -2.45
C ASP A 61 5.30 5.51 -1.97
N LYS A 62 5.74 5.35 -0.72
CA LYS A 62 6.02 4.00 -0.18
C LYS A 62 4.73 3.22 -0.05
N LEU A 63 4.72 1.98 -0.56
CA LEU A 63 3.48 1.22 -0.69
C LEU A 63 2.82 1.02 0.67
N ARG A 64 3.63 0.71 1.69
CA ARG A 64 3.13 0.44 3.04
C ARG A 64 2.68 1.70 3.77
N ASP A 65 3.03 2.91 3.30
CA ASP A 65 2.53 4.17 3.88
C ASP A 65 1.04 4.34 3.53
N ILE A 66 0.65 3.89 2.34
CA ILE A 66 -0.74 3.92 1.85
C ILE A 66 -1.51 2.65 2.21
N ALA A 67 -0.86 1.48 2.11
CA ALA A 67 -1.43 0.18 2.40
C ALA A 67 -0.73 -0.48 3.61
N PRO A 68 -0.95 0.00 4.85
CA PRO A 68 -0.24 -0.49 6.03
C PRO A 68 -0.51 -1.97 6.36
N GLN A 69 -1.59 -2.54 5.82
CA GLN A 69 -2.01 -3.92 6.00
C GLN A 69 -1.16 -4.96 5.26
N ILE A 70 -0.27 -4.53 4.37
CA ILE A 70 0.59 -5.47 3.63
C ILE A 70 1.89 -5.75 4.38
N SER A 71 2.45 -6.93 4.11
CA SER A 71 3.70 -7.37 4.71
C SER A 71 4.91 -6.56 4.21
N GLN A 72 5.97 -6.55 5.01
CA GLN A 72 7.22 -5.85 4.66
C GLN A 72 7.87 -6.44 3.41
N SER A 73 7.91 -7.76 3.31
CA SER A 73 8.50 -8.47 2.17
C SER A 73 7.77 -8.17 0.87
N LEU A 74 6.43 -8.16 0.88
CA LEU A 74 5.62 -7.81 -0.30
C LEU A 74 5.86 -6.36 -0.74
N GLY A 75 5.87 -5.42 0.21
CA GLY A 75 6.20 -4.03 -0.08
C GLY A 75 7.58 -3.87 -0.72
N ALA A 76 8.60 -4.54 -0.17
CA ALA A 76 9.97 -4.45 -0.68
C ALA A 76 10.12 -5.00 -2.11
N VAL A 77 9.47 -6.12 -2.44
CA VAL A 77 9.52 -6.71 -3.78
C VAL A 77 8.86 -5.78 -4.80
N ILE A 78 7.69 -5.23 -4.49
CA ILE A 78 6.98 -4.29 -5.39
C ILE A 78 7.80 -3.02 -5.58
N GLU A 79 8.31 -2.42 -4.51
CA GLU A 79 9.14 -1.20 -4.59
C GLU A 79 10.44 -1.43 -5.37
N ARG A 80 11.02 -2.64 -5.33
CA ARG A 80 12.16 -3.00 -6.19
C ARG A 80 11.78 -3.03 -7.67
N GLY A 81 10.59 -3.55 -8.01
CA GLY A 81 10.07 -3.49 -9.38
C GLY A 81 9.89 -2.05 -9.90
N LEU A 82 9.69 -1.09 -8.98
CA LEU A 82 9.56 0.34 -9.27
C LEU A 82 10.91 1.11 -9.29
N SER A 83 12.05 0.41 -9.27
CA SER A 83 13.37 1.05 -9.36
C SER A 83 13.47 1.98 -10.56
N GLN A 84 14.03 3.18 -10.37
CA GLN A 84 14.26 4.13 -11.45
C GLN A 84 15.23 3.55 -12.49
N SER A 85 16.34 2.95 -12.04
CA SER A 85 17.27 2.21 -12.89
C SER A 85 16.65 0.85 -13.29
N PRO A 86 16.57 0.54 -14.60
CA PRO A 86 16.10 -0.75 -15.11
C PRO A 86 16.83 -1.96 -14.51
N GLU A 87 18.13 -1.82 -14.24
CA GLU A 87 19.01 -2.87 -13.74
C GLU A 87 18.73 -3.24 -12.28
N GLY A 88 18.12 -2.33 -11.51
CA GLY A 88 17.69 -2.58 -10.14
C GLY A 88 16.44 -3.48 -10.03
N ARG A 89 15.71 -3.66 -11.14
CA ARG A 89 14.45 -4.41 -11.20
C ARG A 89 14.72 -5.93 -11.34
N PRO A 90 13.73 -6.79 -11.04
CA PRO A 90 13.77 -8.18 -11.44
C PRO A 90 14.04 -8.32 -12.95
N ARG A 91 14.86 -9.31 -13.35
CA ARG A 91 15.31 -9.48 -14.74
C ARG A 91 14.21 -9.91 -15.69
N SER A 92 13.12 -10.47 -15.15
CA SER A 92 11.96 -10.92 -15.92
C SER A 92 10.68 -10.86 -15.08
N ALA A 93 9.54 -10.90 -15.76
CA ALA A 93 8.24 -11.04 -15.11
C ALA A 93 8.14 -12.34 -14.28
N GLN A 94 8.76 -13.43 -14.73
CA GLN A 94 8.80 -14.69 -14.00
C GLN A 94 9.60 -14.55 -12.70
N GLU A 95 10.76 -13.87 -12.73
CA GLU A 95 11.53 -13.61 -11.51
C GLU A 95 10.72 -12.75 -10.53
N PHE A 96 10.05 -11.70 -11.02
CA PHE A 96 9.18 -10.88 -10.18
C PHE A 96 8.05 -11.70 -9.55
N ALA A 97 7.35 -12.53 -10.33
CA ALA A 97 6.30 -13.41 -9.83
C ALA A 97 6.80 -14.40 -8.77
N ASN A 98 7.98 -14.99 -8.98
CA ASN A 98 8.62 -15.89 -8.02
C ASN A 98 8.97 -15.17 -6.71
N GLN A 99 9.44 -13.93 -6.78
CA GLN A 99 9.72 -13.12 -5.59
C GLN A 99 8.43 -12.79 -4.82
N LEU A 100 7.34 -12.43 -5.52
CA LEU A 100 6.02 -12.18 -4.90
C LEU A 100 5.47 -13.43 -4.22
N ALA A 101 5.57 -14.61 -4.86
CA ALA A 101 5.09 -15.88 -4.32
C ALA A 101 5.81 -16.31 -3.04
N ARG A 102 7.05 -15.84 -2.82
CA ARG A 102 7.86 -16.12 -1.62
C ARG A 102 7.64 -15.11 -0.49
N CYS A 103 6.88 -14.04 -0.74
CA CYS A 103 6.62 -13.05 0.29
C CYS A 103 5.82 -13.65 1.45
N SER A 104 6.25 -13.36 2.68
CA SER A 104 5.50 -13.71 3.88
C SER A 104 4.15 -13.00 3.88
N LEU A 105 3.09 -13.74 4.19
CA LEU A 105 1.79 -13.14 4.48
C LEU A 105 1.67 -12.85 5.99
N HIS A 106 0.81 -11.89 6.33
CA HIS A 106 0.37 -11.78 7.71
C HIS A 106 -0.35 -13.06 8.11
N ARG A 107 -0.24 -13.41 9.41
CA ARG A 107 -0.97 -14.56 9.98
C ARG A 107 -2.47 -14.45 9.68
N ARG A 108 -2.98 -13.23 9.73
CA ARG A 108 -4.33 -12.85 9.39
C ARG A 108 -4.37 -12.21 8.01
N ALA A 109 -5.33 -12.62 7.18
CA ALA A 109 -5.63 -11.92 5.94
C ALA A 109 -6.35 -10.61 6.26
N TRP A 110 -5.75 -9.49 5.85
CA TRP A 110 -6.29 -8.15 6.06
C TRP A 110 -6.83 -7.58 4.76
N ARG A 111 -8.03 -7.04 4.82
CA ARG A 111 -8.71 -6.40 3.69
C ARG A 111 -9.06 -4.96 4.06
N ARG A 112 -8.71 -4.01 3.20
CA ARG A 112 -9.20 -2.64 3.29
C ARG A 112 -10.62 -2.61 2.75
N ILE A 113 -11.53 -1.96 3.46
CA ILE A 113 -12.94 -1.89 3.13
C ILE A 113 -13.40 -0.43 3.17
N ALA A 114 -14.54 -0.13 2.53
CA ALA A 114 -15.07 1.22 2.49
C ALA A 114 -15.31 1.73 3.92
N PRO A 115 -14.76 2.88 4.29
CA PRO A 115 -14.97 3.43 5.62
C PRO A 115 -16.45 3.79 5.84
N HIS A 116 -16.90 3.72 7.09
CA HIS A 116 -18.20 4.20 7.52
C HIS A 116 -18.09 5.61 8.13
N ASN A 117 -19.22 6.29 8.34
CA ASN A 117 -19.26 7.67 8.84
C ASN A 117 -18.37 7.87 10.08
N GLY A 118 -17.62 8.98 10.07
CA GLY A 118 -16.72 9.38 11.14
C GLY A 118 -15.36 8.67 11.16
N HIS A 119 -15.04 7.84 10.17
CA HIS A 119 -13.77 7.11 10.07
C HIS A 119 -13.12 7.27 8.70
N ASP A 120 -11.79 7.38 8.67
CA ASP A 120 -11.02 7.62 7.45
C ASP A 120 -10.50 6.32 6.83
N LEU A 121 -10.16 5.34 7.68
CA LEU A 121 -9.68 4.04 7.25
C LEU A 121 -10.45 2.94 7.96
N TYR A 122 -10.74 1.87 7.22
CA TYR A 122 -11.42 0.71 7.76
C TYR A 122 -10.82 -0.58 7.20
N PHE A 123 -10.50 -1.51 8.10
CA PHE A 123 -9.88 -2.79 7.79
C PHE A 123 -10.60 -3.93 8.48
N LYS A 124 -10.69 -5.05 7.78
CA LYS A 124 -11.22 -6.30 8.28
C LYS A 124 -10.14 -7.37 8.24
N GLY A 125 -9.94 -8.02 9.38
CA GLY A 125 -9.01 -9.11 9.54
C GLY A 125 -9.75 -10.42 9.78
N ASP A 126 -9.53 -11.39 8.90
CA ASP A 126 -10.25 -12.67 8.90
C ASP A 126 -9.97 -13.53 10.15
N ALA A 127 -10.87 -14.44 10.51
CA ALA A 127 -10.61 -15.35 11.64
C ALA A 127 -9.41 -16.28 11.35
N VAL A 128 -8.66 -16.61 12.39
CA VAL A 128 -7.54 -17.57 12.36
C VAL A 128 -7.75 -18.63 13.45
N LYS A 129 -6.99 -19.73 13.40
CA LYS A 129 -7.17 -20.87 14.34
C LYS A 129 -7.24 -20.47 15.83
N SER A 130 -6.52 -19.42 16.26
CA SER A 130 -6.50 -19.00 17.67
C SER A 130 -7.25 -17.69 17.97
N ALA A 131 -7.89 -17.06 16.98
CA ALA A 131 -8.53 -15.77 17.19
C ALA A 131 -9.68 -15.53 16.20
N LYS A 132 -10.78 -14.96 16.70
CA LYS A 132 -11.94 -14.58 15.89
C LYS A 132 -11.60 -13.42 14.96
N GLU A 133 -12.50 -13.16 14.00
CA GLU A 133 -12.48 -12.00 13.12
C GLU A 133 -12.44 -10.69 13.94
N VAL A 134 -11.73 -9.70 13.40
CA VAL A 134 -11.50 -8.39 14.04
C VAL A 134 -11.61 -7.30 12.98
N THR A 135 -12.06 -6.12 13.39
CA THR A 135 -12.08 -4.93 12.57
C THR A 135 -11.24 -3.83 13.20
N VAL A 136 -10.64 -2.98 12.36
CA VAL A 136 -9.78 -1.88 12.77
C VAL A 136 -10.22 -0.64 12.02
N CYS A 137 -10.54 0.43 12.74
CA CYS A 137 -10.92 1.72 12.15
C CYS A 137 -9.94 2.80 12.59
N VAL A 138 -9.73 3.79 11.72
CA VAL A 138 -9.02 5.03 12.06
C VAL A 138 -10.02 6.17 12.00
N LEU A 139 -10.00 7.02 13.02
CA LEU A 139 -10.83 8.21 13.13
C LEU A 139 -9.94 9.43 13.36
N LEU A 140 -10.31 10.58 12.82
CA LEU A 140 -9.72 11.87 13.16
C LEU A 140 -10.51 12.50 14.31
N ASP A 141 -9.79 12.93 15.35
CA ASP A 141 -10.35 13.71 16.43
C ASP A 141 -10.45 15.20 16.06
N ALA A 142 -11.15 15.97 16.89
CA ALA A 142 -11.38 17.41 16.68
C ALA A 142 -10.08 18.24 16.68
N HIS A 143 -8.97 17.68 17.17
CA HIS A 143 -7.65 18.31 17.21
C HIS A 143 -6.74 17.88 16.05
N GLY A 144 -7.30 17.17 15.05
CA GLY A 144 -6.55 16.67 13.89
C GLY A 144 -5.58 15.54 14.23
N ARG A 145 -5.71 14.89 15.38
CA ARG A 145 -4.98 13.66 15.70
C ARG A 145 -5.84 12.45 15.37
N SER A 146 -5.21 11.31 15.18
CA SER A 146 -5.91 10.08 14.81
C SER A 146 -6.07 9.13 16.00
N GLY A 147 -7.24 8.51 16.10
CA GLY A 147 -7.49 7.32 16.93
C GLY A 147 -7.46 6.05 16.08
N ILE A 148 -7.12 4.92 16.71
CA ILE A 148 -7.27 3.57 16.16
C ILE A 148 -8.22 2.82 17.09
N GLU A 149 -9.39 2.48 16.56
CA GLU A 149 -10.35 1.60 17.21
C GLU A 149 -10.18 0.17 16.72
N VAL A 150 -10.39 -0.80 17.61
CA VAL A 150 -10.30 -2.22 17.28
C VAL A 150 -11.51 -2.90 17.87
N ARG A 151 -12.31 -3.57 17.03
CA ARG A 151 -13.55 -4.23 17.44
C ARG A 151 -13.53 -5.70 17.06
N SER A 152 -14.10 -6.55 17.90
CA SER A 152 -14.31 -7.96 17.60
C SER A 152 -15.45 -8.15 16.60
N ALA A 153 -15.63 -9.39 16.12
CA ALA A 153 -16.75 -9.77 15.25
C ALA A 153 -18.15 -9.43 15.79
N THR A 154 -18.32 -9.32 17.12
CA THR A 154 -19.60 -8.95 17.75
C THR A 154 -19.76 -7.43 17.93
N GLY A 155 -18.82 -6.63 17.43
CA GLY A 155 -18.81 -5.18 17.59
C GLY A 155 -18.23 -4.69 18.92
N ARG A 156 -17.88 -5.59 19.85
CA ARG A 156 -17.26 -5.21 21.13
C ARG A 156 -15.86 -4.64 20.92
N HIS A 157 -15.59 -3.50 21.56
CA HIS A 157 -14.26 -2.86 21.58
C HIS A 157 -13.21 -3.75 22.27
N LEU A 158 -12.02 -3.81 21.67
CA LEU A 158 -10.83 -4.49 22.17
C LEU A 158 -9.82 -3.44 22.64
N ARG A 159 -10.15 -2.74 23.73
CA ARG A 159 -9.42 -1.57 24.27
C ARG A 159 -7.90 -1.78 24.41
N GLN A 160 -7.45 -3.00 24.71
CA GLN A 160 -6.03 -3.35 24.81
C GLN A 160 -5.22 -3.14 23.51
N HIS A 161 -5.90 -3.05 22.35
CA HIS A 161 -5.29 -2.87 21.04
C HIS A 161 -5.54 -1.48 20.44
N GLU A 162 -6.36 -0.67 21.10
CA GLU A 162 -6.71 0.68 20.65
C GLU A 162 -5.61 1.69 20.99
N LYS A 163 -5.59 2.80 20.25
CA LYS A 163 -4.66 3.90 20.47
C LYS A 163 -5.37 5.22 20.18
N ASN A 164 -5.05 6.26 20.94
CA ASN A 164 -5.64 7.59 20.77
C ASN A 164 -4.55 8.64 20.54
N SER A 165 -4.94 9.80 20.01
CA SER A 165 -4.08 10.97 19.86
C SER A 165 -2.77 10.70 19.10
N ILE A 166 -2.83 9.86 18.07
CA ILE A 166 -1.69 9.54 17.22
C ILE A 166 -1.49 10.68 16.22
N PRO A 167 -0.26 11.21 16.05
CA PRO A 167 0.02 12.15 14.97
C PRO A 167 -0.30 11.53 13.59
N PRO A 168 -0.92 12.26 12.64
CA PRO A 168 -1.33 11.70 11.34
C PRO A 168 -0.20 10.97 10.60
N ASN A 169 1.03 11.49 10.65
CA ASN A 169 2.21 10.89 10.02
C ASN A 169 2.70 9.58 10.68
N GLN A 170 2.19 9.24 11.86
CA GLN A 170 2.55 8.00 12.59
C GLN A 170 1.47 6.91 12.48
N VAL A 171 0.30 7.22 11.90
CA VAL A 171 -0.83 6.28 11.81
C VAL A 171 -0.45 5.02 11.06
N SER A 172 0.17 5.13 9.88
CA SER A 172 0.57 3.97 9.08
C SER A 172 1.58 3.08 9.81
N ALA A 173 2.51 3.67 10.56
CA ALA A 173 3.45 2.92 11.39
C ALA A 173 2.74 2.18 12.54
N ALA A 174 1.78 2.85 13.21
CA ALA A 174 0.99 2.25 14.27
C ALA A 174 0.13 1.07 13.77
N LEU A 175 -0.51 1.23 12.60
CA LEU A 175 -1.30 0.18 11.95
C LEU A 175 -0.44 -1.04 11.58
N ARG A 176 0.75 -0.85 10.99
CA ARG A 176 1.66 -1.96 10.68
C ARG A 176 2.05 -2.78 11.92
N SER A 177 2.30 -2.09 13.04
CA SER A 177 2.60 -2.74 14.33
C SER A 177 1.40 -3.49 14.88
N LEU A 178 0.20 -2.94 14.71
CA LEU A 178 -1.05 -3.57 15.13
C LEU A 178 -1.35 -4.84 14.31
N PHE A 179 -1.33 -4.75 12.99
CA PHE A 179 -1.64 -5.87 12.08
C PHE A 179 -0.68 -7.06 12.19
N ARG A 180 0.55 -6.83 12.67
CA ARG A 180 1.51 -7.91 12.95
C ARG A 180 1.17 -8.67 14.23
N ARG A 181 0.54 -8.01 15.20
CA ARG A 181 0.24 -8.57 16.54
C ARG A 181 -1.12 -9.28 16.60
N LEU A 182 -2.08 -8.85 15.79
CA LEU A 182 -3.45 -9.40 15.70
C LEU A 182 -3.56 -10.61 14.76
#